data_AF-A0A9P7EPC8-F1
#
_entry.id   AF-A0A9P7EPC8-F1
#
_cell.length_a   1.000
_cell.length_b   1.000
_cell.length_c   1.000
_cell.angle_alpha   90.00
_cell.angle_beta   90.00
_cell.angle_gamma   90.00
#
_symmetry.space_group_name_H-M   'P 1'
#
loop_
_entity.id
_entity.type
_entity.pdbx_description
1 polymer ?
#
loop_
_entity_poly.entity_id
_entity_poly.type
_entity_poly.pdbx_seq_one_letter_code
_entity_poly.pdbx_strand_id
1 'polypeptide(L)'
;MPSSLRPRVPTGQAVTNTHLKINWSNWEMDMSTASSLLDTPELSLHNTSYHLDSLPLSSLKDEEQFDVPELDLQVPQFDLQWLLCYTKTELIKPTFEEPDYDLDKFFVITQTRAEMPMETPQIFHGNGCTSENPVDFLKLFNHAMRQQSITVSMDKLDAFGDYLGMGSQAKIWFKALQSMSKATWPVFITEFEKCWPPIVIMEKTKAEYEKELLEFLLTDKEVGTRIMLYNQECWTHVAWATKVLQLATSAGIALSMLMIWQVRGKFLSVIKDLLKDMEYMNWMEFMKELTELKGMWLKEKKEQQAKQELEVSLLHADVAHLQQWCNTKPYHSTPESTLTNVH
;
A
#
# COMPACT_ATOMS: atom_id res chain seq x y z
N MET A 1 -58.05 -52.83 -13.83
CA MET A 1 -57.66 -53.15 -15.23
C MET A 1 -58.08 -51.99 -16.12
N PRO A 2 -57.20 -51.35 -16.92
CA PRO A 2 -55.73 -51.20 -16.86
C PRO A 2 -55.36 -49.72 -16.52
N SER A 3 -54.28 -49.32 -15.85
CA SER A 3 -52.84 -49.65 -15.95
C SER A 3 -52.22 -49.24 -17.29
N SER A 4 -51.71 -48.01 -17.38
CA SER A 4 -50.77 -47.54 -18.42
C SER A 4 -49.70 -46.68 -17.71
N LEU A 5 -48.51 -47.20 -17.39
CA LEU A 5 -47.32 -47.40 -18.24
C LEU A 5 -46.69 -46.09 -18.78
N ARG A 6 -45.81 -45.50 -17.93
CA ARG A 6 -44.41 -45.02 -18.16
C ARG A 6 -44.01 -44.50 -19.58
N PRO A 7 -43.18 -43.45 -19.67
CA PRO A 7 -41.73 -43.65 -19.48
C PRO A 7 -40.96 -42.57 -18.71
N ARG A 8 -39.82 -43.03 -18.20
CA ARG A 8 -38.73 -42.34 -17.49
C ARG A 8 -37.51 -42.37 -18.44
N VAL A 9 -36.50 -41.52 -18.15
CA VAL A 9 -35.07 -41.53 -18.61
C VAL A 9 -34.77 -40.54 -19.77
N PRO A 10 -33.57 -39.90 -19.91
CA PRO A 10 -32.34 -39.88 -19.08
C PRO A 10 -31.78 -38.49 -18.68
N THR A 11 -30.95 -38.58 -17.64
CA THR A 11 -29.70 -37.90 -17.30
C THR A 11 -28.90 -37.20 -18.43
N GLY A 12 -28.35 -36.03 -18.10
CA GLY A 12 -26.95 -35.68 -18.37
C GLY A 12 -26.64 -34.92 -19.66
N GLN A 13 -26.37 -33.61 -19.53
CA GLN A 13 -25.39 -32.93 -20.36
C GLN A 13 -24.71 -31.81 -19.57
N ALA A 14 -23.44 -32.04 -19.24
CA ALA A 14 -22.53 -31.05 -18.74
C ALA A 14 -22.17 -30.09 -19.88
N VAL A 15 -22.35 -28.79 -19.66
CA VAL A 15 -21.88 -27.75 -20.58
C VAL A 15 -20.41 -27.52 -20.29
N THR A 16 -19.55 -28.03 -21.17
CA THR A 16 -18.11 -27.72 -21.15
C THR A 16 -17.89 -26.27 -21.55
N ASN A 17 -17.22 -25.55 -20.67
CA ASN A 17 -16.82 -24.15 -20.82
C ASN A 17 -15.75 -24.06 -21.93
N THR A 18 -16.08 -23.42 -23.05
CA THR A 18 -15.14 -23.15 -24.15
C THR A 18 -14.18 -22.03 -23.75
N HIS A 19 -12.93 -22.41 -23.48
CA HIS A 19 -11.76 -21.54 -23.37
C HIS A 19 -11.58 -20.72 -24.65
N LEU A 20 -11.74 -19.39 -24.56
CA LEU A 20 -11.18 -18.45 -25.53
C LEU A 20 -9.70 -18.27 -25.21
N LYS A 21 -8.83 -18.94 -25.98
CA LYS A 21 -7.40 -18.63 -26.06
C LYS A 21 -7.24 -17.32 -26.81
N ILE A 22 -6.96 -16.23 -26.10
CA ILE A 22 -6.47 -14.99 -26.70
C ILE A 22 -4.95 -15.11 -26.79
N ASN A 23 -4.46 -15.05 -28.03
CA ASN A 23 -3.08 -15.19 -28.44
C ASN A 23 -2.32 -13.87 -28.19
N TRP A 24 -1.32 -13.89 -27.30
CA TRP A 24 -0.49 -12.74 -26.89
C TRP A 24 0.85 -12.70 -27.62
N SER A 25 0.86 -12.92 -28.95
CA SER A 25 2.09 -12.84 -29.73
C SER A 25 1.95 -11.74 -30.78
N ASN A 26 2.21 -10.48 -30.42
CA ASN A 26 2.55 -9.43 -31.40
C ASN A 26 2.98 -8.05 -30.88
N TRP A 27 3.49 -7.90 -29.64
CA TRP A 27 4.13 -6.64 -29.21
C TRP A 27 5.57 -6.87 -28.76
N GLU A 28 6.44 -7.18 -29.72
CA GLU A 28 7.89 -7.03 -29.59
C GLU A 28 8.43 -6.56 -30.93
N MET A 29 8.57 -5.24 -31.10
CA MET A 29 9.65 -4.63 -31.89
C MET A 29 9.67 -3.11 -31.70
N ASP A 30 10.90 -2.59 -31.65
CA ASP A 30 11.34 -1.19 -31.70
C ASP A 30 11.44 -0.38 -30.40
N MET A 31 12.39 -0.78 -29.56
CA MET A 31 13.21 0.14 -28.77
C MET A 31 14.70 -0.28 -28.87
N SER A 32 15.39 0.17 -29.91
CA SER A 32 16.86 0.13 -29.97
C SER A 32 17.38 1.19 -30.95
N THR A 33 17.56 2.43 -30.48
CA THR A 33 18.71 3.27 -30.86
C THR A 33 18.84 4.44 -29.89
N ALA A 34 19.82 4.37 -28.98
CA ALA A 34 20.66 5.48 -28.48
C ALA A 34 21.34 5.08 -27.15
N SER A 35 22.53 4.51 -27.25
CA SER A 35 23.52 4.58 -26.18
C SER A 35 24.90 4.57 -26.80
N SER A 36 25.53 5.74 -26.78
CA SER A 36 26.97 5.86 -27.03
C SER A 36 27.52 6.93 -26.10
N LEU A 37 28.67 6.60 -25.53
CA LEU A 37 29.68 7.47 -24.92
C LEU A 37 29.38 7.96 -23.50
N LEU A 38 30.04 7.30 -22.53
CA LEU A 38 30.93 7.97 -21.58
C LEU A 38 31.98 6.96 -21.08
N ASP A 39 33.24 7.28 -21.37
CA ASP A 39 34.44 6.56 -20.96
C ASP A 39 34.64 6.61 -19.44
N THR A 40 35.03 5.47 -18.84
CA THR A 40 35.69 5.44 -17.52
C THR A 40 36.95 4.57 -17.59
N PRO A 41 38.06 5.00 -16.98
CA PRO A 41 39.35 4.33 -17.14
C PRO A 41 39.54 3.15 -16.18
N GLU A 42 40.30 2.18 -16.67
CA GLU A 42 40.80 0.98 -16.01
C GLU A 42 41.48 1.26 -14.66
N LEU A 43 41.13 0.46 -13.65
CA LEU A 43 42.02 0.17 -12.52
C LEU A 43 42.15 -1.34 -12.37
N SER A 44 43.36 -1.80 -12.69
CA SER A 44 43.87 -3.15 -12.49
C SER A 44 43.92 -3.51 -11.00
N LEU A 45 43.27 -4.60 -10.60
CA LEU A 45 43.53 -5.25 -9.31
C LEU A 45 43.76 -6.75 -9.49
N HIS A 46 44.76 -7.20 -8.75
CA HIS A 46 45.46 -8.46 -8.85
C HIS A 46 44.60 -9.70 -8.60
N ASN A 47 44.78 -10.70 -9.47
CA ASN A 47 44.41 -12.09 -9.28
C ASN A 47 45.05 -12.66 -7.99
N THR A 48 44.22 -13.20 -7.08
CA THR A 48 44.62 -14.24 -6.15
C THR A 48 43.80 -15.50 -6.42
N SER A 49 44.49 -16.47 -7.02
CA SER A 49 44.01 -17.81 -7.34
C SER A 49 43.91 -18.64 -6.06
N TYR A 50 42.69 -19.04 -5.67
CA TYR A 50 42.48 -20.09 -4.69
C TYR A 50 42.14 -21.40 -5.40
N HIS A 51 43.02 -22.37 -5.17
CA HIS A 51 42.92 -23.77 -5.57
C HIS A 51 41.87 -24.45 -4.68
N LEU A 52 40.75 -24.90 -5.25
CA LEU A 52 39.77 -25.73 -4.57
C LEU A 52 39.90 -27.16 -5.05
N ASP A 53 40.37 -28.01 -4.14
CA ASP A 53 40.48 -29.44 -4.34
C ASP A 53 39.10 -30.10 -4.47
N SER A 54 39.04 -31.01 -5.44
CA SER A 54 37.90 -31.82 -5.79
C SER A 54 37.61 -32.86 -4.70
N LEU A 55 36.35 -32.96 -4.27
CA LEU A 55 35.83 -34.12 -3.54
C LEU A 55 34.79 -34.86 -4.40
N PRO A 56 34.73 -36.21 -4.29
CA PRO A 56 33.99 -37.04 -5.24
C PRO A 56 32.50 -37.11 -4.93
N LEU A 57 31.70 -36.87 -5.97
CA LEU A 57 30.25 -37.01 -5.99
C LEU A 57 29.88 -38.50 -5.99
N SER A 58 29.29 -38.99 -4.90
CA SER A 58 28.71 -40.33 -4.81
C SER A 58 27.20 -40.23 -4.64
N SER A 59 26.48 -40.61 -5.70
CA SER A 59 25.25 -41.41 -5.68
C SER A 59 24.21 -41.12 -4.57
N LEU A 60 23.18 -40.35 -4.91
CA LEU A 60 21.84 -40.54 -4.35
C LEU A 60 20.82 -40.50 -5.50
N LYS A 61 20.36 -41.69 -5.88
CA LYS A 61 19.06 -41.90 -6.50
C LYS A 61 18.12 -42.18 -5.34
N ASP A 62 17.05 -41.40 -5.22
CA ASP A 62 15.75 -41.83 -4.71
C ASP A 62 14.77 -40.67 -4.98
N GLU A 63 13.96 -40.83 -6.04
CA GLU A 63 12.80 -39.98 -6.32
C GLU A 63 11.66 -40.44 -5.41
N GLU A 64 11.41 -39.67 -4.34
CA GLU A 64 10.20 -39.83 -3.53
C GLU A 64 9.14 -38.85 -4.03
N GLN A 65 8.09 -39.42 -4.63
CA GLN A 65 6.94 -38.72 -5.18
C GLN A 65 6.07 -38.20 -4.03
N PHE A 66 6.10 -36.89 -3.78
CA PHE A 66 5.22 -36.23 -2.81
C PHE A 66 3.89 -35.85 -3.48
N ASP A 67 2.81 -36.51 -3.07
CA ASP A 67 1.43 -36.07 -3.31
C ASP A 67 1.15 -34.79 -2.49
N VAL A 68 0.93 -33.68 -3.19
CA VAL A 68 0.55 -32.40 -2.58
C VAL A 68 -0.98 -32.35 -2.48
N PRO A 69 -1.58 -32.32 -1.28
CA PRO A 69 -3.02 -32.17 -1.15
C PRO A 69 -3.45 -30.75 -1.52
N GLU A 70 -4.50 -30.68 -2.32
CA GLU A 70 -5.19 -29.45 -2.72
C GLU A 70 -5.81 -28.77 -1.49
N LEU A 71 -5.18 -27.69 -1.03
CA LEU A 71 -5.69 -26.88 0.08
C LEU A 71 -6.68 -25.84 -0.45
N ASP A 72 -7.95 -26.06 -0.12
CA ASP A 72 -9.08 -25.16 -0.36
C ASP A 72 -8.93 -23.90 0.52
N LEU A 73 -8.31 -22.86 -0.05
CA LEU A 73 -8.11 -21.56 0.59
C LEU A 73 -9.41 -20.75 0.55
N GLN A 74 -10.27 -20.95 1.54
CA GLN A 74 -11.30 -19.97 1.88
C GLN A 74 -10.62 -18.68 2.35
N VAL A 75 -10.72 -17.63 1.53
CA VAL A 75 -10.29 -16.27 1.88
C VAL A 75 -11.16 -15.77 3.05
N PRO A 76 -10.60 -15.51 4.24
CA PRO A 76 -11.38 -15.00 5.35
C PRO A 76 -11.80 -13.56 5.06
N GLN A 77 -13.10 -13.28 5.21
CA GLN A 77 -13.62 -11.93 5.21
C GLN A 77 -13.20 -11.24 6.52
N PHE A 78 -12.13 -10.45 6.49
CA PHE A 78 -11.58 -9.80 7.69
C PHE A 78 -12.41 -8.57 8.10
N ASP A 79 -12.83 -8.57 9.37
CA ASP A 79 -13.50 -7.46 10.03
C ASP A 79 -12.48 -6.39 10.46
N LEU A 80 -12.56 -5.21 9.84
CA LEU A 80 -11.72 -4.04 10.14
C LEU A 80 -12.21 -3.24 11.36
N GLN A 81 -13.14 -3.78 12.17
CA GLN A 81 -13.66 -3.10 13.37
C GLN A 81 -12.59 -2.58 14.34
N TRP A 82 -11.39 -3.20 14.40
CA TRP A 82 -10.34 -2.76 15.32
C TRP A 82 -9.74 -1.37 14.96
N LEU A 83 -9.85 -0.92 13.70
CA LEU A 83 -9.45 0.43 13.28
C LEU A 83 -10.37 1.53 13.81
N LEU A 84 -11.58 1.19 14.30
CA LEU A 84 -12.55 2.15 14.86
C LEU A 84 -12.47 2.28 16.40
N CYS A 85 -11.63 1.51 17.09
CA CYS A 85 -11.64 1.47 18.57
C CYS A 85 -10.81 2.56 19.28
N TYR A 86 -10.23 3.54 18.57
CA TYR A 86 -9.35 4.56 19.18
C TYR A 86 -10.05 5.83 19.70
N THR A 87 -11.31 5.73 20.14
CA THR A 87 -11.95 6.74 21.00
C THR A 87 -12.61 6.08 22.20
N LYS A 88 -11.81 5.52 23.11
CA LYS A 88 -12.29 5.18 24.46
C LYS A 88 -12.30 6.45 25.31
N THR A 89 -13.28 7.33 25.09
CA THR A 89 -13.67 8.31 26.11
C THR A 89 -14.33 7.54 27.24
N GLU A 90 -13.75 7.60 28.43
CA GLU A 90 -14.31 7.02 29.65
C GLU A 90 -15.73 7.56 29.87
N LEU A 91 -16.71 6.65 29.80
CA LEU A 91 -18.10 6.93 30.06
C LEU A 91 -18.27 7.18 31.56
N ILE A 92 -18.18 8.45 31.97
CA ILE A 92 -18.65 8.90 33.28
C ILE A 92 -20.15 8.59 33.32
N LYS A 93 -20.57 7.65 34.18
CA LYS A 93 -21.99 7.36 34.43
C LYS A 93 -22.64 8.59 35.07
N PRO A 94 -23.57 9.30 34.41
CA PRO A 94 -24.45 10.20 35.11
C PRO A 94 -25.55 9.36 35.76
N THR A 95 -25.69 9.47 37.08
CA THR A 95 -26.90 9.04 37.79
C THR A 95 -28.04 9.92 37.30
N PHE A 96 -28.88 9.39 36.42
CA PHE A 96 -30.05 10.05 35.88
C PHE A 96 -31.27 9.56 36.67
N GLU A 97 -31.85 10.43 37.49
CA GLU A 97 -33.18 10.22 38.08
C GLU A 97 -34.21 10.28 36.95
N GLU A 98 -35.10 9.29 36.84
CA GLU A 98 -36.19 9.25 35.86
C GLU A 98 -37.15 10.43 36.08
N PRO A 99 -37.31 11.35 35.12
CA PRO A 99 -38.44 12.25 35.15
C PRO A 99 -39.62 11.62 34.42
N ASP A 100 -40.80 11.85 34.99
CA ASP A 100 -42.12 11.48 34.48
C ASP A 100 -42.37 12.20 33.13
N TYR A 101 -42.32 11.46 32.01
CA TYR A 101 -42.50 12.02 30.67
C TYR A 101 -43.93 11.82 30.18
N ASP A 102 -44.67 12.93 30.08
CA ASP A 102 -45.97 13.07 29.43
C ASP A 102 -45.88 12.75 27.92
N LEU A 103 -46.51 11.63 27.52
CA LEU A 103 -46.49 11.09 26.15
C LEU A 103 -47.39 11.85 25.17
N ASP A 104 -48.13 12.89 25.58
CA ASP A 104 -49.00 13.67 24.68
C ASP A 104 -48.29 14.85 23.98
N LYS A 105 -46.98 15.01 24.17
CA LYS A 105 -46.12 15.93 23.39
C LYS A 105 -45.34 15.19 22.29
N PHE A 106 -46.04 14.48 21.42
CA PHE A 106 -45.46 14.18 20.10
C PHE A 106 -45.40 15.46 19.28
N PHE A 107 -44.32 16.22 19.47
CA PHE A 107 -43.87 17.18 18.47
C PHE A 107 -43.80 16.43 17.14
N VAL A 108 -44.57 16.88 16.16
CA VAL A 108 -44.29 16.60 14.76
C VAL A 108 -42.89 17.15 14.53
N ILE A 109 -41.89 16.27 14.60
CA ILE A 109 -40.55 16.59 14.13
C ILE A 109 -40.71 16.69 12.63
N THR A 110 -41.07 17.88 12.14
CA THR A 110 -40.80 18.26 10.76
C THR A 110 -39.28 18.28 10.67
N GLN A 111 -38.72 17.11 10.37
CA GLN A 111 -37.32 16.94 10.04
C GLN A 111 -37.06 17.92 8.92
N THR A 112 -36.46 19.07 9.27
CA THR A 112 -36.00 20.05 8.32
C THR A 112 -34.95 19.28 7.55
N ARG A 113 -35.31 18.81 6.35
CA ARG A 113 -34.42 18.08 5.45
C ARG A 113 -33.26 19.01 5.20
N ALA A 114 -32.19 18.85 5.96
CA ALA A 114 -30.93 19.50 5.69
C ALA A 114 -30.64 19.17 4.22
N GLU A 115 -30.58 20.20 3.39
CA GLU A 115 -30.20 20.08 1.99
C GLU A 115 -28.77 19.57 1.99
N MET A 116 -28.60 18.25 1.99
CA MET A 116 -27.30 17.66 1.75
C MET A 116 -26.90 18.14 0.36
N PRO A 117 -25.70 18.72 0.20
CA PRO A 117 -25.22 19.18 -1.10
C PRO A 117 -25.35 18.01 -2.08
N MET A 118 -26.11 18.21 -3.16
CA MET A 118 -26.23 17.18 -4.19
C MET A 118 -24.85 16.96 -4.80
N GLU A 119 -24.33 15.75 -4.63
CA GLU A 119 -23.12 15.32 -5.32
C GLU A 119 -23.46 15.23 -6.81
N THR A 120 -22.95 16.19 -7.56
CA THR A 120 -23.09 16.20 -9.02
C THR A 120 -21.93 15.42 -9.62
N PRO A 121 -22.21 14.40 -10.47
CA PRO A 121 -21.18 13.68 -11.18
C PRO A 121 -20.31 14.65 -11.98
N GLN A 122 -18.99 14.43 -11.99
CA GLN A 122 -18.09 15.18 -12.86
C GLN A 122 -18.42 14.89 -14.33
N ILE A 123 -18.15 15.86 -15.21
CA ILE A 123 -18.32 15.69 -16.65
C ILE A 123 -17.35 14.61 -17.14
N PHE A 124 -17.88 13.64 -17.90
CA PHE A 124 -17.09 12.54 -18.45
C PHE A 124 -16.68 12.82 -19.90
N HIS A 125 -15.38 12.77 -20.16
CA HIS A 125 -14.83 12.99 -21.49
C HIS A 125 -14.51 11.68 -22.22
N GLY A 126 -14.16 10.62 -21.48
CA GLY A 126 -13.91 9.28 -22.02
C GLY A 126 -12.66 9.20 -22.91
N ASN A 127 -11.69 10.07 -22.67
CA ASN A 127 -10.43 10.16 -23.41
C ASN A 127 -9.27 9.39 -22.74
N GLY A 128 -9.52 8.69 -21.64
CA GLY A 128 -8.50 7.93 -20.91
C GLY A 128 -7.56 8.78 -20.06
N CYS A 129 -7.91 10.05 -19.76
CA CYS A 129 -7.17 10.84 -18.79
C CYS A 129 -7.13 10.15 -17.42
N THR A 130 -5.97 10.22 -16.74
CA THR A 130 -5.73 9.55 -15.45
C THR A 130 -6.65 10.01 -14.31
N SER A 131 -7.34 11.14 -14.48
CA SER A 131 -8.33 11.68 -13.54
C SER A 131 -9.74 11.12 -13.74
N GLU A 132 -10.02 10.41 -14.85
CA GLU A 132 -11.35 9.89 -15.17
C GLU A 132 -11.39 8.37 -15.01
N ASN A 133 -12.06 7.87 -13.98
CA ASN A 133 -12.41 6.46 -13.86
C ASN A 133 -13.86 6.23 -14.36
N PRO A 134 -14.07 5.48 -15.46
CA PRO A 134 -15.41 5.26 -16.03
C PRO A 134 -16.36 4.53 -15.07
N VAL A 135 -15.84 3.65 -14.21
CA VAL A 135 -16.61 2.91 -13.22
C VAL A 135 -17.08 3.83 -12.10
N ASP A 136 -16.20 4.69 -11.60
CA ASP A 136 -16.54 5.63 -10.53
C ASP A 136 -17.50 6.71 -11.02
N PHE A 137 -17.31 7.21 -12.25
CA PHE A 137 -18.27 8.08 -12.92
C PHE A 137 -19.66 7.44 -12.98
N LEU A 138 -19.75 6.19 -13.45
CA LEU A 138 -21.03 5.50 -13.56
C LEU A 138 -21.70 5.28 -12.20
N LYS A 139 -20.93 4.99 -11.14
CA LYS A 139 -21.45 4.88 -9.77
C LYS A 139 -21.99 6.21 -9.26
N LEU A 140 -21.24 7.30 -9.44
CA LEU A 140 -21.64 8.66 -9.07
C LEU A 140 -22.89 9.10 -9.84
N PHE A 141 -22.92 8.86 -11.15
CA PHE A 141 -24.08 9.13 -11.99
C PHE A 141 -25.32 8.39 -11.48
N ASN A 142 -25.22 7.08 -11.26
CA ASN A 142 -26.35 6.30 -10.74
C ASN A 142 -26.78 6.76 -9.33
N HIS A 143 -25.84 7.21 -8.50
CA HIS A 143 -26.15 7.78 -7.19
C HIS A 143 -26.95 9.09 -7.33
N ALA A 144 -26.51 10.01 -8.18
CA ALA A 144 -27.20 11.25 -8.46
C ALA A 144 -28.61 11.02 -9.03
N MET A 145 -28.78 10.08 -9.96
CA MET A 145 -30.10 9.72 -10.50
C MET A 145 -31.05 9.20 -9.39
N ARG A 146 -30.54 8.43 -8.43
CA ARG A 146 -31.34 7.97 -7.28
C ARG A 146 -31.72 9.14 -6.36
N GLN A 147 -30.81 10.07 -6.10
CA GLN A 147 -31.11 11.27 -5.29
C GLN A 147 -32.21 12.13 -5.93
N GLN A 148 -32.23 12.21 -7.27
CA GLN A 148 -33.24 12.94 -8.05
C GLN A 148 -34.49 12.11 -8.35
N SER A 149 -34.60 10.88 -7.85
CA SER A 149 -35.71 9.95 -8.12
C SER A 149 -35.92 9.62 -9.61
N ILE A 150 -34.88 9.77 -10.43
CA ILE A 150 -34.90 9.40 -11.86
C ILE A 150 -34.69 7.89 -11.96
N THR A 151 -35.77 7.16 -12.23
CA THR A 151 -35.77 5.69 -12.28
C THR A 151 -36.01 5.12 -13.67
N VAL A 152 -36.68 5.88 -14.54
CA VAL A 152 -37.02 5.50 -15.92
C VAL A 152 -35.75 5.48 -16.78
N SER A 153 -35.58 4.42 -17.59
CA SER A 153 -34.36 4.25 -18.40
C SER A 153 -34.16 5.36 -19.43
N MET A 154 -35.24 5.83 -20.06
CA MET A 154 -35.18 6.91 -21.05
C MET A 154 -34.66 8.21 -20.42
N ASP A 155 -35.27 8.62 -19.31
CA ASP A 155 -34.88 9.84 -18.58
C ASP A 155 -33.44 9.75 -18.07
N LYS A 156 -32.99 8.57 -17.63
CA LYS A 156 -31.59 8.34 -17.26
C LYS A 156 -30.64 8.50 -18.45
N LEU A 157 -31.01 8.03 -19.63
CA LEU A 157 -30.17 8.14 -20.82
C LEU A 157 -30.07 9.58 -21.32
N ASP A 158 -31.18 10.32 -21.27
CA ASP A 158 -31.19 11.74 -21.59
C ASP A 158 -30.30 12.51 -20.60
N ALA A 159 -30.50 12.30 -19.30
CA ALA A 159 -29.64 12.89 -18.27
C ALA A 159 -28.18 12.48 -18.43
N PHE A 160 -27.88 11.23 -18.75
CA PHE A 160 -26.50 10.77 -19.00
C PHE A 160 -25.81 11.61 -20.08
N GLY A 161 -26.54 11.96 -21.14
CA GLY A 161 -26.04 12.82 -22.20
C GLY A 161 -25.57 14.20 -21.71
N ASP A 162 -26.19 14.75 -20.66
CA ASP A 162 -25.85 16.06 -20.10
C ASP A 162 -24.56 16.02 -19.27
N TYR A 163 -24.18 14.85 -18.77
CA TYR A 163 -22.93 14.62 -18.05
C TYR A 163 -21.74 14.29 -18.98
N LEU A 164 -21.90 14.41 -20.29
CA LEU A 164 -20.83 14.17 -21.26
C LEU A 164 -20.24 15.48 -21.77
N GLY A 165 -18.92 15.57 -21.79
CA GLY A 165 -18.21 16.77 -22.25
C GLY A 165 -18.56 17.16 -23.69
N MET A 166 -18.70 18.45 -23.95
CA MET A 166 -18.94 18.93 -25.31
C MET A 166 -17.76 18.58 -26.22
N GLY A 167 -18.03 17.95 -27.37
CA GLY A 167 -17.00 17.50 -28.30
C GLY A 167 -16.14 16.33 -27.78
N SER A 168 -16.48 15.73 -26.63
CA SER A 168 -15.72 14.63 -26.07
C SER A 168 -15.90 13.32 -26.83
N GLN A 169 -14.93 12.42 -26.70
CA GLN A 169 -15.00 11.08 -27.27
C GLN A 169 -16.25 10.34 -26.76
N ALA A 170 -16.56 10.48 -25.47
CA ALA A 170 -17.75 9.90 -24.88
C ALA A 170 -19.05 10.45 -25.51
N LYS A 171 -19.15 11.76 -25.76
CA LYS A 171 -20.33 12.36 -26.40
C LYS A 171 -20.48 11.90 -27.85
N ILE A 172 -19.37 11.82 -28.60
CA ILE A 172 -19.37 11.34 -29.98
C ILE A 172 -19.84 9.88 -30.03
N TRP A 173 -19.26 9.02 -29.19
CA TRP A 173 -19.67 7.63 -29.03
C TRP A 173 -21.15 7.51 -28.66
N PHE A 174 -21.61 8.26 -27.66
CA PHE A 174 -22.99 8.21 -27.20
C PHE A 174 -23.96 8.59 -28.32
N LYS A 175 -23.63 9.58 -29.16
CA LYS A 175 -24.44 9.96 -30.33
C LYS A 175 -24.46 8.87 -31.40
N ALA A 176 -23.35 8.17 -31.62
CA ALA A 176 -23.23 7.11 -32.63
C ALA A 176 -23.92 5.79 -32.22
N LEU A 177 -24.24 5.62 -30.94
CA LEU A 177 -24.85 4.41 -30.41
C LEU A 177 -26.28 4.18 -30.98
N GLN A 178 -26.55 2.96 -31.45
CA GLN A 178 -27.81 2.56 -32.07
C GLN A 178 -29.00 2.66 -31.10
N SER A 179 -30.21 2.88 -31.63
CA SER A 179 -31.42 3.00 -30.80
C SER A 179 -31.69 1.75 -29.94
N MET A 180 -31.40 0.55 -30.45
CA MET A 180 -31.55 -0.69 -29.67
C MET A 180 -30.60 -0.76 -28.48
N SER A 181 -29.38 -0.24 -28.63
CA SER A 181 -28.38 -0.14 -27.57
C SER A 181 -28.73 0.90 -26.50
N LYS A 182 -29.71 1.77 -26.77
CA LYS A 182 -30.29 2.75 -25.84
C LYS A 182 -31.69 2.35 -25.34
N ALA A 183 -32.15 1.13 -25.62
CA ALA A 183 -33.52 0.73 -25.29
C ALA A 183 -33.76 0.64 -23.77
N THR A 184 -32.76 0.19 -23.02
CA THR A 184 -32.84 0.05 -21.56
C THR A 184 -31.50 0.39 -20.91
N TRP A 185 -31.55 0.81 -19.65
CA TRP A 185 -30.33 1.13 -18.90
C TRP A 185 -29.31 -0.02 -18.85
N PRO A 186 -29.68 -1.29 -18.57
CA PRO A 186 -28.70 -2.39 -18.55
C PRO A 186 -28.03 -2.68 -19.89
N VAL A 187 -28.77 -2.56 -21.00
CA VAL A 187 -28.21 -2.72 -22.35
C VAL A 187 -27.21 -1.60 -22.63
N PHE A 188 -27.53 -0.37 -22.24
CA PHE A 188 -26.62 0.76 -22.35
C PHE A 188 -25.34 0.56 -21.52
N ILE A 189 -25.45 0.08 -20.27
CA ILE A 189 -24.27 -0.24 -19.43
C ILE A 189 -23.36 -1.24 -20.13
N THR A 190 -23.92 -2.28 -20.74
CA THR A 190 -23.13 -3.29 -21.45
C THR A 190 -22.33 -2.68 -22.61
N GLU A 191 -22.93 -1.76 -23.37
CA GLU A 191 -22.21 -1.04 -24.44
C GLU A 191 -21.18 -0.05 -23.90
N PHE A 192 -21.50 0.62 -22.78
CA PHE A 192 -20.57 1.51 -22.09
C PHE A 192 -19.33 0.75 -21.64
N GLU A 193 -19.49 -0.40 -20.98
CA GLU A 193 -18.38 -1.24 -20.48
C GLU A 193 -17.57 -1.88 -21.62
N LYS A 194 -18.15 -2.09 -22.81
CA LYS A 194 -17.38 -2.49 -24.00
C LYS A 194 -16.41 -1.39 -24.46
N CYS A 195 -16.84 -0.13 -24.39
CA CYS A 195 -16.04 1.01 -24.85
C CYS A 195 -15.08 1.54 -23.78
N TRP A 196 -15.45 1.47 -22.51
CA TRP A 196 -14.58 1.75 -21.38
C TRP A 196 -14.59 0.57 -20.40
N PRO A 197 -13.81 -0.48 -20.69
CA PRO A 197 -13.70 -1.64 -19.82
C PRO A 197 -13.30 -1.23 -18.40
N PRO A 198 -13.86 -1.86 -17.36
CA PRO A 198 -13.38 -1.68 -16.00
C PRO A 198 -11.87 -1.90 -15.95
N ILE A 199 -11.15 -0.95 -15.34
CA ILE A 199 -9.72 -1.11 -15.13
C ILE A 199 -9.54 -2.31 -14.20
N VAL A 200 -9.02 -3.40 -14.75
CA VAL A 200 -8.57 -4.53 -13.94
C VAL A 200 -7.36 -4.03 -13.19
N ILE A 201 -7.55 -3.71 -11.91
CA ILE A 201 -6.43 -3.43 -11.01
C ILE A 201 -5.64 -4.73 -10.98
N MET A 202 -4.45 -4.71 -11.58
CA MET A 202 -3.53 -5.82 -11.50
C MET A 202 -3.25 -6.03 -10.01
N GLU A 203 -3.76 -7.13 -9.48
CA GLU A 203 -3.50 -7.48 -8.09
C GLU A 203 -2.01 -7.72 -7.98
N LYS A 204 -1.36 -6.92 -7.11
CA LYS A 204 0.06 -7.12 -6.84
C LYS A 204 0.25 -8.54 -6.36
N THR A 205 1.27 -9.19 -6.89
CA THR A 205 1.65 -10.53 -6.44
C THR A 205 2.12 -10.47 -4.99
N LYS A 206 2.08 -11.62 -4.31
CA LYS A 206 2.64 -11.77 -2.95
C LYS A 206 4.08 -11.23 -2.86
N ALA A 207 4.91 -11.55 -3.84
CA ALA A 207 6.31 -11.11 -3.89
C ALA A 207 6.45 -9.58 -4.02
N GLU A 208 5.56 -8.92 -4.74
CA GLU A 208 5.55 -7.45 -4.85
C GLU A 208 5.14 -6.79 -3.54
N TYR A 209 4.17 -7.35 -2.81
CA TYR A 209 3.82 -6.86 -1.47
C TYR A 209 4.95 -7.07 -0.46
N GLU A 210 5.63 -8.22 -0.48
CA GLU A 210 6.80 -8.49 0.36
C GLU A 210 7.94 -7.51 0.05
N LYS A 211 8.19 -7.22 -1.23
CA LYS A 211 9.16 -6.22 -1.65
C LYS A 211 8.80 -4.82 -1.15
N GLU A 212 7.55 -4.37 -1.40
CA GLU A 212 7.06 -3.07 -0.94
C GLU A 212 7.16 -2.93 0.58
N LEU A 213 6.85 -4.00 1.33
CA LEU A 213 6.99 -4.03 2.78
C LEU A 213 8.43 -3.80 3.25
N LEU A 214 9.44 -4.35 2.56
CA LEU A 214 10.85 -4.15 2.91
C LEU A 214 11.42 -2.80 2.50
N GLU A 215 10.82 -2.15 1.51
CA GLU A 215 11.19 -0.83 1.00
C GLU A 215 10.48 0.30 1.75
N PHE A 216 9.30 0.03 2.31
CA PHE A 216 8.50 1.00 3.05
C PHE A 216 9.05 1.22 4.47
N LEU A 217 10.08 2.06 4.58
CA LEU A 217 10.78 2.34 5.83
C LEU A 217 10.50 3.77 6.33
N LEU A 218 10.47 3.94 7.65
CA LEU A 218 10.46 5.27 8.27
C LEU A 218 11.82 5.93 8.10
N THR A 219 11.84 7.11 7.48
CA THR A 219 13.04 7.92 7.39
C THR A 219 13.29 8.66 8.70
N ASP A 220 14.55 9.05 8.96
CA ASP A 220 14.89 9.79 10.18
C ASP A 220 14.03 11.04 10.35
N LYS A 221 13.83 11.80 9.28
CA LYS A 221 13.04 13.04 9.25
C LYS A 221 11.59 12.84 9.68
N GLU A 222 11.00 11.69 9.38
CA GLU A 222 9.60 11.37 9.67
C GLU A 222 9.37 10.91 11.12
N VAL A 223 10.38 10.35 11.78
CA VAL A 223 10.24 9.87 13.16
C VAL A 223 9.93 11.01 14.12
N GLY A 224 8.92 10.80 14.97
CA GLY A 224 8.47 11.78 15.97
C GLY A 224 7.73 12.97 15.37
N THR A 225 7.28 12.89 14.11
CA THR A 225 6.41 13.89 13.49
C THR A 225 4.95 13.46 13.52
N ARG A 226 4.05 14.41 13.25
CA ARG A 226 2.60 14.16 13.12
C ARG A 226 2.18 14.39 11.68
N ILE A 227 1.25 13.56 11.22
CA ILE A 227 0.64 13.67 9.89
C ILE A 227 -0.88 13.56 9.99
N MET A 228 -1.58 14.09 8.99
CA MET A 228 -3.02 13.92 8.86
C MET A 228 -3.31 12.62 8.11
N LEU A 229 -3.96 11.66 8.78
CA LEU A 229 -4.44 10.41 8.20
C LEU A 229 -5.96 10.35 8.39
N TYR A 230 -6.73 10.22 7.31
CA TYR A 230 -8.20 10.21 7.35
C TYR A 230 -8.82 11.40 8.10
N ASN A 231 -8.30 12.62 7.87
CA ASN A 231 -8.71 13.83 8.57
C ASN A 231 -8.48 13.82 10.10
N GLN A 232 -7.64 12.90 10.59
CA GLN A 232 -7.22 12.84 11.99
C GLN A 232 -5.71 13.02 12.09
N GLU A 233 -5.27 13.86 13.03
CA GLU A 233 -3.84 14.00 13.33
C GLU A 233 -3.36 12.75 14.08
N CYS A 234 -2.34 12.09 13.57
CA CYS A 234 -1.71 10.94 14.20
C CYS A 234 -0.18 11.02 14.08
N TRP A 235 0.53 10.24 14.90
CA TRP A 235 1.98 10.15 14.79
C TRP A 235 2.39 9.32 13.56
N THR A 236 3.46 9.73 12.89
CA THR A 236 3.89 9.11 11.63
C THR A 236 4.21 7.62 11.77
N HIS A 237 4.72 7.18 12.92
CA HIS A 237 4.98 5.76 13.18
C HIS A 237 3.70 4.92 13.29
N VAL A 238 2.59 5.50 13.74
CA VAL A 238 1.27 4.83 13.82
C VAL A 238 0.71 4.63 12.41
N ALA A 239 0.75 5.68 11.59
CA ALA A 239 0.32 5.60 10.20
C ALA A 239 1.17 4.60 9.40
N TRP A 240 2.49 4.62 9.62
CA TRP A 240 3.42 3.67 9.02
C TRP A 240 3.10 2.23 9.45
N ALA A 241 2.92 1.98 10.74
CA ALA A 241 2.61 0.64 11.26
C ALA A 241 1.32 0.07 10.66
N THR A 242 0.29 0.93 10.53
CA THR A 242 -0.98 0.56 9.89
C THR A 242 -0.77 0.14 8.44
N LYS A 243 0.02 0.91 7.67
CA LYS A 243 0.32 0.60 6.27
C LYS A 243 1.16 -0.68 6.13
N VAL A 244 2.14 -0.90 6.99
CA VAL A 244 2.94 -2.14 6.98
C VAL A 244 2.10 -3.35 7.31
N LEU A 245 1.19 -3.25 8.29
CA LEU A 245 0.27 -4.34 8.60
C LEU A 245 -0.65 -4.67 7.41
N GLN A 246 -1.12 -3.66 6.67
CA GLN A 246 -1.87 -3.87 5.43
C GLN A 246 -1.03 -4.60 4.37
N LEU A 247 0.23 -4.22 4.19
CA LEU A 247 1.14 -4.91 3.26
C LEU A 247 1.40 -6.36 3.68
N ALA A 248 1.67 -6.61 4.96
CA ALA A 248 1.86 -7.95 5.50
C ALA A 248 0.61 -8.82 5.36
N THR A 249 -0.58 -8.23 5.53
CA THR A 249 -1.87 -8.91 5.31
C THR A 249 -2.06 -9.25 3.84
N SER A 250 -1.76 -8.31 2.93
CA SER A 250 -1.87 -8.51 1.49
C SER A 250 -0.87 -9.54 0.94
N ALA A 251 0.31 -9.65 1.57
CA ALA A 251 1.28 -10.71 1.31
C ALA A 251 0.91 -12.07 1.95
N GLY A 252 -0.14 -12.13 2.78
CA GLY A 252 -0.54 -13.34 3.49
C GLY A 252 0.45 -13.78 4.58
N ILE A 253 1.25 -12.86 5.12
CA ILE A 253 2.26 -13.14 6.15
C ILE A 253 1.91 -12.55 7.52
N ALA A 254 0.76 -11.87 7.67
CA ALA A 254 0.40 -11.14 8.89
C ALA A 254 0.42 -11.99 10.18
N LEU A 255 0.10 -13.28 10.10
CA LEU A 255 0.09 -14.22 11.22
C LEU A 255 1.43 -14.97 11.42
N SER A 256 2.45 -14.62 10.65
CA SER A 256 3.77 -15.26 10.68
C SER A 256 4.85 -14.33 11.22
N MET A 257 5.97 -14.91 11.63
CA MET A 257 7.19 -14.17 12.02
C MET A 257 8.04 -13.74 10.82
N LEU A 258 7.63 -14.08 9.60
CA LEU A 258 8.44 -13.88 8.39
C LEU A 258 8.75 -12.40 8.21
N MET A 259 10.02 -12.09 7.92
CA MET A 259 10.53 -10.75 7.58
C MET A 259 10.48 -9.70 8.70
N ILE A 260 9.89 -9.98 9.87
CA ILE A 260 9.87 -9.05 11.02
C ILE A 260 11.29 -8.62 11.39
N TRP A 261 12.21 -9.57 11.47
CA TRP A 261 13.62 -9.32 11.77
C TRP A 261 14.31 -8.43 10.73
N GLN A 262 13.96 -8.61 9.44
CA GLN A 262 14.54 -7.80 8.37
C GLN A 262 14.09 -6.34 8.48
N VAL A 263 12.79 -6.11 8.73
CA VAL A 263 12.25 -4.76 8.92
C VAL A 263 12.80 -4.13 10.19
N ARG A 264 12.79 -4.85 11.32
CA ARG A 264 13.38 -4.39 12.59
C ARG A 264 14.85 -4.05 12.42
N GLY A 265 15.60 -4.86 11.66
CA GLY A 265 17.02 -4.62 11.38
C GLY A 265 17.30 -3.30 10.68
N LYS A 266 16.36 -2.81 9.86
CA LYS A 266 16.48 -1.53 9.14
C LYS A 266 15.97 -0.31 9.93
N PHE A 267 15.37 -0.50 11.11
CA PHE A 267 14.91 0.62 11.92
C PHE A 267 16.05 1.50 12.45
N LEU A 268 15.72 2.76 12.64
CA LEU A 268 16.54 3.73 13.34
C LEU A 268 16.71 3.30 14.80
N SER A 269 17.88 3.59 15.37
CA SER A 269 18.20 3.25 16.78
C SER A 269 17.16 3.81 17.75
N VAL A 270 16.64 5.03 17.49
CA VAL A 270 15.59 5.66 18.31
C VAL A 270 14.40 4.74 18.52
N ILE A 271 13.93 4.09 17.44
CA ILE A 271 12.78 3.19 17.48
C ILE A 271 13.19 1.86 18.11
N LYS A 272 14.34 1.30 17.70
CA LYS A 272 14.84 0.01 18.21
C LYS A 272 14.97 0.01 19.73
N ASP A 273 15.52 1.06 20.31
CA ASP A 273 15.75 1.16 21.75
C ASP A 273 14.45 1.31 22.56
N LEU A 274 13.35 1.73 21.93
CA LEU A 274 12.04 1.87 22.58
C LEU A 274 11.17 0.64 22.40
N LEU A 275 11.49 -0.22 21.43
CA LEU A 275 10.87 -1.52 21.28
C LEU A 275 11.48 -2.51 22.26
N LYS A 276 10.68 -3.49 22.69
CA LYS A 276 11.16 -4.57 23.56
C LYS A 276 12.15 -5.46 22.80
N ASP A 277 13.17 -5.98 23.48
CA ASP A 277 14.11 -6.98 22.93
C ASP A 277 13.49 -8.39 22.76
N MET A 278 12.16 -8.49 22.71
CA MET A 278 11.44 -9.74 22.53
C MET A 278 11.33 -10.11 21.05
N GLU A 279 11.27 -11.42 20.78
CA GLU A 279 10.83 -11.93 19.49
C GLU A 279 9.29 -11.83 19.40
N TYR A 280 8.78 -11.21 18.35
CA TYR A 280 7.35 -11.07 18.12
C TYR A 280 6.82 -12.30 17.37
N MET A 281 5.68 -12.86 17.78
CA MET A 281 5.16 -14.10 17.17
C MET A 281 4.52 -13.85 15.79
N ASN A 282 4.06 -12.63 15.54
CA ASN A 282 3.45 -12.26 14.27
C ASN A 282 3.46 -10.74 14.05
N TRP A 283 3.10 -10.31 12.84
CA TRP A 283 3.08 -8.89 12.47
C TRP A 283 2.06 -8.08 13.26
N MET A 284 0.95 -8.69 13.71
CA MET A 284 -0.07 -7.98 14.49
C MET A 284 0.49 -7.57 15.85
N GLU A 285 1.18 -8.46 16.55
CA GLU A 285 1.85 -8.15 17.82
C GLU A 285 2.95 -7.10 17.65
N PHE A 286 3.78 -7.26 16.61
CA PHE A 286 4.87 -6.33 16.33
C PHE A 286 4.35 -4.92 16.03
N MET A 287 3.33 -4.81 15.17
CA MET A 287 2.74 -3.51 14.80
C MET A 287 1.96 -2.91 15.96
N LYS A 288 1.28 -3.72 16.78
CA LYS A 288 0.60 -3.24 17.98
C LYS A 288 1.57 -2.55 18.94
N GLU A 289 2.69 -3.21 19.28
CA GLU A 289 3.71 -2.62 20.15
C GLU A 289 4.24 -1.31 19.56
N LEU A 290 4.48 -1.27 18.25
CA LEU A 290 4.94 -0.07 17.57
C LEU A 290 3.90 1.06 17.64
N THR A 291 2.62 0.78 17.42
CA THR A 291 1.53 1.77 17.52
C THR A 291 1.33 2.29 18.94
N GLU A 292 1.60 1.45 19.96
CA GLU A 292 1.49 1.82 21.37
C GLU A 292 2.68 2.66 21.86
N LEU A 293 3.76 2.78 21.07
CA LEU A 293 4.85 3.70 21.38
C LEU A 293 4.34 5.13 21.48
N LYS A 294 4.65 5.78 22.62
CA LYS A 294 4.33 7.19 22.83
C LYS A 294 5.17 8.04 21.88
N GLY A 295 4.52 8.72 20.94
CA GLY A 295 5.20 9.58 19.96
C GLY A 295 6.03 10.70 20.59
N MET A 296 5.67 11.18 21.78
CA MET A 296 6.48 12.14 22.55
C MET A 296 7.86 11.60 22.92
N TRP A 297 7.97 10.32 23.29
CA TRP A 297 9.25 9.71 23.63
C TRP A 297 10.14 9.53 22.41
N LEU A 298 9.55 9.22 21.25
CA LEU A 298 10.29 9.17 19.98
C LEU A 298 10.87 10.55 19.63
N LYS A 299 10.08 11.61 19.81
CA LYS A 299 10.52 12.99 19.58
C LYS A 299 11.65 13.40 20.53
N GLU A 300 11.46 13.22 21.85
CA GLU A 300 12.47 13.54 22.87
C GLU A 300 13.77 12.78 22.65
N LYS A 301 13.69 11.48 22.35
CA LYS A 301 14.87 10.65 22.11
C LYS A 301 15.62 11.05 20.84
N LYS A 302 14.91 11.47 19.79
CA LYS A 302 15.53 12.02 18.57
C LYS A 302 16.23 13.35 18.85
N GLU A 303 15.61 14.25 19.61
CA GLU A 303 16.23 15.52 20.03
C GLU A 303 17.50 15.27 20.87
N GLN A 304 17.47 14.27 21.75
CA GLN A 304 18.63 13.86 22.54
C GLN A 304 19.77 13.31 21.67
N GLN A 305 19.46 12.50 20.65
CA GLN A 305 20.48 12.01 19.71
C GLN A 305 21.09 13.16 18.90
N ALA A 306 20.27 14.08 18.38
CA ALA A 306 20.78 15.24 17.63
C ALA A 306 21.72 16.10 18.49
N LYS A 307 21.42 16.26 19.79
CA LYS A 307 22.29 16.95 20.74
C LYS A 307 23.62 16.21 20.95
N GLN A 308 23.58 14.88 21.09
CA GLN A 308 24.77 14.05 21.24
C GLN A 308 25.65 14.07 19.98
N GLU A 309 25.05 14.00 18.79
CA GLU A 309 25.76 14.07 17.52
C GLU A 309 26.47 15.43 17.35
N LEU A 310 25.82 16.52 17.76
CA LEU A 310 26.45 17.85 17.75
C LEU A 310 27.64 17.91 18.71
N GLU A 311 27.50 17.39 19.92
CA GLU A 311 28.58 17.36 20.91
C GLU A 311 29.76 16.52 20.43
N VAL A 312 29.50 15.33 19.87
CA VAL A 312 30.52 14.47 19.27
C VAL A 312 31.20 15.17 18.09
N SER A 313 30.45 15.88 17.25
CA SER A 313 31.00 16.63 16.13
C SER A 313 31.92 17.78 16.59
N LEU A 314 31.56 18.48 17.67
CA LEU A 314 32.39 19.54 18.24
C LEU A 314 33.68 18.97 18.83
N LEU A 315 33.58 17.90 19.64
CA LEU A 315 34.75 17.22 20.20
C LEU A 315 35.66 16.67 19.09
N HIS A 316 35.08 16.15 18.01
CA HIS A 316 35.84 15.68 16.86
C HIS A 316 36.62 16.80 16.17
N ALA A 317 36.01 17.98 16.01
CA ALA A 317 36.67 19.16 15.46
C ALA A 317 37.83 19.65 16.35
N ASP A 318 37.64 19.65 17.66
CA ASP A 318 38.69 20.03 18.64
C ASP A 318 39.88 19.06 18.60
N VAL A 319 39.60 17.75 18.53
CA VAL A 319 40.65 16.72 18.39
C VAL A 319 41.43 16.91 17.10
N ALA A 320 40.75 17.15 15.98
CA ALA A 320 41.40 17.40 14.69
C ALA A 320 42.30 18.64 14.73
N HIS A 321 41.83 19.73 15.35
CA HIS A 321 42.62 20.94 15.54
C HIS A 321 43.88 20.69 16.39
N LEU A 322 43.76 19.96 17.50
CA LEU A 322 44.91 19.59 18.34
C LEU A 322 45.92 18.70 17.60
N GLN A 323 45.44 17.76 16.79
CA GLN A 323 46.32 16.92 15.96
C GLN A 323 47.10 17.77 14.94
N GLN A 324 46.44 18.72 14.27
CA GLN A 324 47.10 19.63 13.35
C GLN A 324 48.14 20.52 14.05
N TRP A 325 47.80 21.02 15.24
CA TRP A 325 48.74 21.80 16.06
C TRP A 325 49.98 20.98 16.47
N CYS A 326 49.80 19.73 16.89
CA CYS A 326 50.91 18.84 17.20
C CYS A 326 51.80 18.57 15.99
N ASN A 327 51.21 18.38 14.81
CA ASN A 327 51.94 18.10 13.57
C ASN A 327 52.68 19.33 13.00
N THR A 328 52.24 20.55 13.33
CA THR A 328 52.83 21.80 12.82
C THR A 328 53.91 22.38 13.71
N LYS A 329 54.11 21.85 14.93
CA LYS A 329 55.22 22.26 15.77
C LYS A 329 56.53 21.89 15.07
N PRO A 330 57.36 22.87 14.65
CA PRO A 330 58.68 22.55 14.16
C PRO A 330 59.41 21.87 15.31
N TYR A 331 59.86 20.63 15.08
CA TYR A 331 60.90 20.05 15.91
C TYR A 331 62.05 21.06 15.88
N HIS A 332 62.23 21.81 16.96
CA HIS A 332 63.44 22.57 17.16
C HIS A 332 64.56 21.54 17.20
N SER A 333 65.21 21.37 16.05
CA SER A 333 66.41 20.58 15.88
C SER A 333 67.35 21.07 16.96
N THR A 334 67.60 20.21 17.94
CA THR A 334 68.45 20.53 19.08
C THR A 334 69.78 21.01 18.51
N PRO A 335 70.27 22.21 18.86
CA PRO A 335 71.55 22.66 18.34
C PRO A 335 72.61 21.65 18.79
N GLU A 336 73.20 21.00 17.79
CA GLU A 336 74.28 20.04 17.89
C GLU A 336 75.36 20.66 18.79
N SER A 337 75.42 20.19 20.03
CA SER A 337 76.37 20.72 21.01
C SER A 337 77.76 20.21 20.62
N THR A 338 78.46 21.02 19.84
CA THR A 338 79.89 20.88 19.56
C THR A 338 80.64 20.92 20.89
N LEU A 339 80.93 19.74 21.44
CA LEU A 339 81.89 19.55 22.52
C LEU A 339 83.29 19.83 21.95
N THR A 340 83.74 21.08 22.07
CA THR A 340 85.15 21.43 21.89
C THR A 340 85.96 20.83 23.04
N ASN A 341 86.70 19.78 22.73
CA ASN A 341 87.76 19.23 23.57
C ASN A 341 88.84 20.30 23.82
N VAL A 342 89.05 20.64 25.09
CA VAL A 342 90.18 21.43 25.58
C VAL A 342 91.38 20.50 25.70
N HIS A 343 92.52 20.89 25.12
CA HIS A 343 93.79 20.20 25.29
C HIS A 343 94.88 21.15 25.76
#